data_AF-A0A7W4I862-F1
#
_entry.id   AF-A0A7W4I862-F1
#
_cell.length_a   1.000
_cell.length_b   1.000
_cell.length_c   1.000
_cell.angle_alpha   90.00
_cell.angle_beta   90.00
_cell.angle_gamma   90.00
#
_symmetry.space_group_name_H-M   'P 1'
#
loop_
_entity.id
_entity.type
_entity.pdbx_description
1 polymer ?
#
loop_
_entity_poly.entity_id
_entity_poly.type
_entity_poly.pdbx_seq_one_letter_code
_entity_poly.pdbx_strand_id
1 'polypeptide(L)'
;MRRLLAVACLCAFSAACTDDRGTGALHAAVSRCLARYPFRKGTAYDRFRCIAAAHFRYGPDAIGPNYDLVSQTDMASLRIGLDVDAGTLDVPEAETALRWAMTKAQNQAIQRTKGQGTAPPSRAAGPATEGAVTGAGK
;
A
#
# COMPACT_ATOMS: atom_id res chain seq x y z
N MET A 1 8.45 -42.78 -31.40
CA MET A 1 6.99 -42.50 -31.45
C MET A 1 6.51 -42.14 -30.04
N ARG A 2 5.93 -40.94 -29.90
CA ARG A 2 5.07 -40.40 -28.82
C ARG A 2 5.05 -41.12 -27.46
N ARG A 3 5.34 -40.39 -26.37
CA ARG A 3 4.33 -39.97 -25.37
C ARG A 3 4.75 -38.63 -24.71
N LEU A 4 4.00 -37.58 -25.04
CA LEU A 4 3.82 -36.38 -24.23
C LEU A 4 3.06 -36.77 -22.96
N LEU A 5 3.58 -36.44 -21.79
CA LEU A 5 2.78 -36.26 -20.58
C LEU A 5 3.21 -34.95 -19.93
N ALA A 6 2.54 -33.88 -20.35
CA ALA A 6 2.41 -32.67 -19.56
C ALA A 6 1.58 -33.04 -18.33
N VAL A 7 2.19 -32.97 -17.15
CA VAL A 7 1.45 -32.90 -15.88
C VAL A 7 1.67 -31.49 -15.37
N ALA A 8 0.67 -30.66 -15.64
CA ALA A 8 0.45 -29.42 -14.93
C ALA A 8 0.34 -29.75 -13.44
N CYS A 9 1.33 -29.33 -12.64
CA CYS A 9 1.12 -29.22 -11.20
C CYS A 9 0.36 -27.90 -10.98
N LEU A 10 -0.95 -28.00 -11.13
CA LEU A 10 -1.91 -27.00 -10.71
C LEU A 10 -1.63 -26.64 -9.25
N CYS A 11 -1.43 -25.34 -9.04
CA CYS A 11 -1.99 -24.59 -7.93
C CYS A 11 -2.06 -25.36 -6.59
N ALA A 12 -0.95 -25.38 -5.87
CA ALA A 12 -1.01 -25.46 -4.40
C ALA A 12 -1.60 -24.15 -3.88
N PHE A 13 -2.92 -24.06 -3.96
CA PHE A 13 -3.75 -23.05 -3.33
C PHE A 13 -3.63 -23.15 -1.80
N SER A 14 -3.59 -21.98 -1.17
CA SER A 14 -4.18 -21.74 0.15
C SER A 14 -3.40 -22.14 1.40
N ALA A 15 -2.20 -21.59 1.60
CA ALA A 15 -1.70 -21.36 2.95
C ALA A 15 -0.92 -20.04 3.02
N ALA A 16 -1.57 -19.04 3.64
CA ALA A 16 -0.97 -17.81 4.16
C ALA A 16 -0.51 -16.74 3.16
N CYS A 17 -1.44 -16.23 2.34
CA CYS A 17 -1.50 -14.77 2.10
C CYS A 17 -2.07 -14.10 3.36
N THR A 18 -1.35 -14.18 4.47
CA THR A 18 -1.69 -13.47 5.70
C THR A 18 -0.44 -12.73 6.08
N ASP A 19 -0.47 -11.42 5.86
CA ASP A 19 0.20 -10.41 6.67
C ASP A 19 1.08 -11.00 7.77
N ASP A 20 2.31 -11.35 7.40
CA ASP A 20 3.38 -11.64 8.33
C ASP A 20 3.76 -10.30 8.96
N ARG A 21 2.99 -9.79 9.93
CA ARG A 21 3.18 -8.58 10.75
C ARG A 21 4.55 -7.87 10.62
N GLY A 22 4.86 -7.29 9.46
CA GLY A 22 6.17 -6.72 9.16
C GLY A 22 7.39 -7.67 9.10
N THR A 23 7.27 -9.00 8.94
CA THR A 23 8.40 -9.97 8.85
C THR A 23 8.43 -10.82 7.56
N GLY A 24 7.45 -10.66 6.65
CA GLY A 24 7.34 -11.47 5.42
C GLY A 24 8.32 -11.14 4.28
N ALA A 25 8.09 -11.73 3.11
CA ALA A 25 8.97 -11.60 1.94
C ALA A 25 9.21 -10.14 1.49
N LEU A 26 8.20 -9.26 1.67
CA LEU A 26 8.33 -7.82 1.45
C LEU A 26 9.35 -7.20 2.43
N HIS A 27 9.21 -7.47 3.72
CA HIS A 27 10.15 -6.99 4.73
C HIS A 27 11.57 -7.44 4.41
N ALA A 28 11.77 -8.72 4.08
CA ALA A 28 13.08 -9.23 3.69
C ALA A 28 13.67 -8.52 2.45
N ALA A 29 12.84 -8.14 1.48
CA ALA A 29 13.29 -7.40 0.30
C ALA A 29 13.71 -5.96 0.65
N VAL A 30 12.91 -5.26 1.46
CA VAL A 30 13.24 -3.92 1.95
C VAL A 30 14.51 -3.95 2.78
N SER A 31 14.65 -4.89 3.72
CA SER A 31 15.86 -5.06 4.54
C SER A 31 17.12 -5.28 3.71
N ARG A 32 17.04 -6.04 2.61
CA ARG A 32 18.17 -6.17 1.66
C ARG A 32 18.51 -4.85 0.97
N CYS A 33 17.53 -4.02 0.62
CA CYS A 33 17.78 -2.69 0.08
C CYS A 33 18.51 -1.79 1.08
N LEU A 34 18.06 -1.79 2.34
CA LEU A 34 18.68 -1.00 3.41
C LEU A 34 20.13 -1.41 3.69
N ALA A 35 20.42 -2.72 3.64
CA ALA A 35 21.77 -3.26 3.81
C ALA A 35 22.69 -2.97 2.62
N ARG A 36 22.15 -3.07 1.39
CA ARG A 36 22.93 -2.85 0.16
C ARG A 36 23.26 -1.38 -0.10
N TYR A 37 22.34 -0.49 0.24
CA TYR A 37 22.45 0.94 -0.08
C TYR A 37 22.37 1.76 1.22
N PRO A 38 23.54 2.10 1.83
CA PRO A 38 23.56 2.98 2.99
C PRO A 38 23.00 4.36 2.65
N PHE A 39 22.39 5.03 3.63
CA PHE A 39 21.85 6.37 3.42
C PHE A 39 22.97 7.42 3.53
N ARG A 40 23.57 7.73 2.37
CA ARG A 40 24.65 8.72 2.21
C ARG A 40 24.72 9.17 0.76
N LYS A 41 25.43 10.27 0.51
CA LYS A 41 25.71 10.77 -0.84
C LYS A 41 26.30 9.69 -1.75
N GLY A 42 25.75 9.58 -2.95
CA GLY A 42 26.11 8.63 -4.00
C GLY A 42 25.35 7.30 -3.94
N THR A 43 24.55 7.05 -2.90
CA THR A 43 23.74 5.83 -2.75
C THR A 43 22.32 6.08 -2.24
N ALA A 44 21.94 7.33 -1.97
CA ALA A 44 20.68 7.66 -1.33
C ALA A 44 19.49 7.42 -2.28
N TYR A 45 19.59 7.83 -3.54
CA TYR A 45 18.57 7.55 -4.53
C TYR A 45 18.40 6.04 -4.77
N ASP A 46 19.50 5.30 -4.90
CA ASP A 46 19.46 3.86 -5.14
C ASP A 46 18.82 3.08 -3.99
N ARG A 47 19.01 3.52 -2.75
CA ARG A 47 18.31 2.98 -1.58
C ARG A 47 16.80 3.07 -1.78
N PHE A 48 16.27 4.26 -2.06
CA PHE A 48 14.83 4.45 -2.21
C PHE A 48 14.27 3.85 -3.49
N ARG A 49 15.05 3.82 -4.58
CA ARG A 49 14.70 3.10 -5.81
C ARG A 49 14.53 1.61 -5.57
N CYS A 50 15.44 1.00 -4.81
CA CYS A 50 15.33 -0.41 -4.43
C CYS A 50 14.08 -0.68 -3.59
N ILE A 51 13.80 0.18 -2.61
CA ILE A 51 12.63 0.04 -1.72
C ILE A 51 11.33 0.21 -2.51
N ALA A 52 11.21 1.26 -3.33
CA ALA A 52 10.04 1.50 -4.16
C ALA A 52 9.78 0.34 -5.14
N ALA A 53 10.85 -0.21 -5.75
CA ALA A 53 10.74 -1.38 -6.60
C ALA A 53 10.27 -2.64 -5.83
N ALA A 54 10.66 -2.78 -4.55
CA ALA A 54 10.14 -3.84 -3.71
C ALA A 54 8.64 -3.63 -3.42
N HIS A 55 8.23 -2.43 -3.00
CA HIS A 55 6.82 -2.13 -2.77
C HIS A 55 5.96 -2.39 -4.01
N PHE A 56 6.41 -1.92 -5.17
CA PHE A 56 5.74 -2.16 -6.45
C PHE A 56 5.64 -3.65 -6.80
N ARG A 57 6.72 -4.41 -6.61
CA ARG A 57 6.76 -5.86 -6.91
C ARG A 57 5.76 -6.65 -6.08
N TYR A 58 5.67 -6.35 -4.78
CA TYR A 58 4.79 -7.09 -3.87
C TYR A 58 3.34 -6.58 -3.92
N GLY A 59 3.15 -5.31 -4.27
CA GLY A 59 1.83 -4.76 -4.57
C GLY A 59 0.91 -4.59 -3.35
N PRO A 60 -0.35 -4.18 -3.62
CA PRO A 60 -1.31 -3.82 -2.58
C PRO A 60 -1.73 -5.01 -1.70
N ASP A 61 -1.70 -6.25 -2.21
CA ASP A 61 -2.09 -7.42 -1.42
C ASP A 61 -1.13 -7.66 -0.24
N ALA A 62 0.16 -7.37 -0.42
CA ALA A 62 1.18 -7.49 0.63
C ALA A 62 1.27 -6.25 1.53
N ILE A 63 0.95 -5.06 1.00
CA ILE A 63 1.11 -3.78 1.71
C ILE A 63 -0.17 -3.36 2.44
N GLY A 64 -1.32 -3.80 1.93
CA GLY A 64 -2.63 -3.52 2.48
C GLY A 64 -3.24 -2.18 2.03
N PRO A 65 -4.31 -1.74 2.72
CA PRO A 65 -5.19 -0.64 2.28
C PRO A 65 -4.53 0.74 2.10
N ASN A 66 -3.31 0.92 2.59
CA ASN A 66 -2.56 2.17 2.50
C ASN A 66 -1.48 2.16 1.39
N TYR A 67 -1.57 1.22 0.44
CA TYR A 67 -0.60 1.09 -0.66
C TYR A 67 -0.36 2.39 -1.44
N ASP A 68 -1.39 3.20 -1.63
CA ASP A 68 -1.28 4.51 -2.29
C ASP A 68 -0.48 5.53 -1.46
N LEU A 69 -0.63 5.53 -0.13
CA LEU A 69 0.17 6.37 0.77
C LEU A 69 1.64 5.91 0.80
N VAL A 70 1.87 4.60 0.77
CA VAL A 70 3.22 4.03 0.64
C VAL A 70 3.85 4.47 -0.68
N SER A 71 3.12 4.37 -1.80
CA SER A 71 3.60 4.81 -3.12
C SER A 71 3.93 6.31 -3.15
N GLN A 72 3.12 7.16 -2.52
CA GLN A 72 3.42 8.59 -2.38
C GLN A 72 4.68 8.85 -1.55
N THR A 73 4.87 8.08 -0.49
CA THR A 73 6.04 8.15 0.38
C THR A 73 7.31 7.71 -0.35
N ASP A 74 7.22 6.67 -1.19
CA ASP A 74 8.33 6.23 -2.04
C ASP A 74 8.75 7.35 -3.00
N MET A 75 7.80 8.02 -3.64
CA MET A 75 8.09 9.15 -4.54
C MET A 75 8.73 10.34 -3.82
N ALA A 76 8.29 10.65 -2.61
CA ALA A 76 8.93 11.68 -1.80
C ALA A 76 10.36 11.28 -1.41
N SER A 77 10.55 10.04 -1.00
CA SER A 77 11.86 9.51 -0.59
C SER A 77 12.84 9.46 -1.76
N LEU A 78 12.38 9.12 -2.97
CA LEU A 78 13.19 9.17 -4.20
C LEU A 78 13.72 10.58 -4.48
N ARG A 79 12.88 11.61 -4.34
CA ARG A 79 13.30 13.01 -4.53
C ARG A 79 14.34 13.41 -3.49
N ILE A 80 14.09 13.08 -2.21
CA ILE A 80 15.06 13.31 -1.13
C ILE A 80 16.39 12.60 -1.43
N GLY A 81 16.34 11.37 -1.93
CA GLY A 81 17.54 10.63 -2.33
C GLY A 81 18.33 11.30 -3.45
N LEU A 82 17.64 11.84 -4.47
CA LEU A 82 18.27 12.64 -5.53
C LEU A 82 18.92 13.89 -4.97
N ASP A 83 18.24 14.62 -4.08
CA ASP A 83 18.77 15.84 -3.48
C ASP A 83 20.01 15.56 -2.62
N VAL A 84 20.04 14.46 -1.88
CA VAL A 84 21.23 14.00 -1.14
C VAL A 84 22.38 13.63 -2.07
N ASP A 85 22.10 12.88 -3.14
CA ASP A 85 23.13 12.46 -4.09
C ASP A 85 23.71 13.66 -4.88
N ALA A 86 22.87 14.64 -5.21
CA ALA A 86 23.29 15.91 -5.79
C ALA A 86 24.04 16.82 -4.80
N GLY A 87 23.87 16.60 -3.48
CA GLY A 87 24.42 17.46 -2.43
C GLY A 87 23.61 18.73 -2.20
N THR A 88 22.36 18.76 -2.63
CA THR A 88 21.38 19.82 -2.33
C THR A 88 20.89 19.73 -0.88
N LEU A 89 20.76 18.51 -0.35
CA LEU A 89 20.50 18.25 1.06
C LEU A 89 21.67 17.49 1.68
N ASP A 90 22.04 17.82 2.90
CA ASP A 90 22.89 16.95 3.70
C ASP A 90 22.09 15.78 4.31
N VAL A 91 22.78 14.79 4.87
CA VAL A 91 22.12 13.59 5.44
C VAL A 91 21.21 13.96 6.62
N PRO A 92 21.63 14.74 7.63
CA PRO A 92 20.74 15.17 8.72
C PRO A 92 19.46 15.90 8.28
N GLU A 93 19.56 16.82 7.32
CA GLU A 93 18.41 17.53 6.76
C GLU A 93 17.47 16.56 6.04
N ALA A 94 18.03 15.64 5.26
CA ALA A 94 17.28 14.63 4.55
C ALA A 94 16.59 13.63 5.49
N GLU A 95 17.22 13.23 6.60
CA GLU A 95 16.56 12.41 7.64
C GLU A 95 15.36 13.14 8.26
N THR A 96 15.47 14.45 8.45
CA THR A 96 14.37 15.28 8.95
C THR A 96 13.22 15.34 7.94
N ALA A 97 13.54 15.52 6.65
CA ALA A 97 12.54 15.51 5.58
C ALA A 97 11.84 14.15 5.45
N LEU A 98 12.59 13.04 5.53
CA LEU A 98 12.03 11.68 5.52
C LEU A 98 11.11 11.46 6.72
N ARG A 99 11.53 11.85 7.92
CA ARG A 99 10.71 11.74 9.13
C ARG A 99 9.40 12.52 8.98
N TRP A 100 9.45 13.72 8.41
CA TRP A 100 8.26 14.51 8.15
C TRP A 100 7.32 13.82 7.15
N ALA A 101 7.85 13.29 6.04
CA ALA A 101 7.07 12.56 5.04
C ALA A 101 6.38 11.33 5.64
N MET A 102 7.10 10.54 6.44
CA MET A 102 6.55 9.37 7.14
C MET A 102 5.46 9.75 8.14
N THR A 103 5.70 10.78 8.97
CA THR A 103 4.69 11.27 9.93
C THR A 103 3.43 11.75 9.23
N LYS A 104 3.55 12.45 8.10
CA LYS A 104 2.39 12.88 7.30
C LYS A 104 1.60 11.69 6.77
N ALA A 105 2.27 10.69 6.19
CA ALA A 105 1.62 9.49 5.69
C ALA A 105 0.93 8.69 6.81
N GLN A 106 1.58 8.55 7.97
CA GLN A 106 1.01 7.90 9.14
C GLN A 106 -0.24 8.64 9.65
N ASN A 107 -0.19 9.96 9.74
CA ASN A 107 -1.35 10.76 10.12
C ASN A 107 -2.51 10.57 9.14
N GLN A 108 -2.24 10.56 7.84
CA GLN A 108 -3.27 10.30 6.83
C GLN A 108 -3.86 8.88 6.95
N ALA A 109 -3.04 7.86 7.19
CA ALA A 109 -3.51 6.50 7.42
C ALA A 109 -4.42 6.42 8.66
N ILE A 110 -4.08 7.10 9.75
CA ILE A 110 -4.92 7.19 10.96
C ILE A 110 -6.24 7.90 10.69
N GLN A 111 -6.25 8.96 9.86
CA GLN A 111 -7.51 9.64 9.53
C GLN A 111 -8.43 8.76 8.69
N ARG A 112 -7.88 7.93 7.80
CA ARG A 112 -8.67 6.97 7.01
C ARG A 112 -9.36 5.94 7.88
N THR A 113 -8.69 5.42 8.90
CA THR A 113 -9.30 4.44 9.82
C THR A 113 -10.39 5.07 10.70
N LYS A 114 -10.22 6.35 11.09
CA LYS A 114 -11.26 7.11 11.83
C LYS A 114 -12.49 7.41 10.98
N GLY A 115 -12.32 7.75 9.70
CA GLY A 115 -13.42 8.05 8.78
C GLY A 115 -14.26 6.82 8.37
N GLN A 116 -13.73 5.61 8.53
CA GLN A 116 -14.44 4.36 8.25
C GLN A 116 -15.32 3.87 9.43
N GLY A 117 -15.37 4.62 10.54
CA GLY A 117 -16.08 4.25 11.77
C GLY A 117 -17.55 4.70 11.88
N THR A 118 -18.13 5.40 10.88
CA THR A 118 -19.53 5.88 10.97
C THR A 118 -20.25 5.84 9.63
N ALA A 119 -20.56 4.65 9.14
CA ALA A 119 -21.74 4.48 8.28
C ALA A 119 -22.89 3.99 9.19
N PRO A 120 -23.91 4.79 9.51
CA PRO A 120 -25.11 4.24 10.14
C PRO A 120 -25.69 3.16 9.21
N PRO A 121 -26.28 2.08 9.74
CA PRO A 121 -26.90 1.07 8.91
C PRO A 121 -27.91 1.74 7.99
N SER A 122 -27.75 1.52 6.68
CA SER A 122 -28.72 1.94 5.69
C SER A 122 -30.07 1.41 6.13
N ARG A 123 -30.96 2.31 6.53
CA ARG A 123 -32.38 1.99 6.73
C ARG A 123 -32.85 1.45 5.39
N ALA A 124 -33.12 0.15 5.33
CA ALA A 124 -33.86 -0.44 4.24
C ALA A 124 -35.14 0.39 4.09
N ALA A 125 -35.23 1.15 3.00
CA ALA A 125 -36.47 1.79 2.61
C ALA A 125 -37.45 0.65 2.35
N GLY A 126 -38.37 0.42 3.28
CA GLY A 126 -39.50 -0.47 3.07
C GLY A 126 -40.27 -0.03 1.83
N PRO A 127 -40.89 -0.97 1.10
CA PRO A 127 -41.57 -0.65 -0.15
C PRO A 127 -42.68 0.37 0.12
N ALA A 128 -42.63 1.49 -0.61
CA ALA A 128 -43.75 2.41 -0.71
C ALA A 128 -44.92 1.65 -1.36
N THR A 129 -45.96 1.37 -0.58
CA THR A 129 -47.24 0.89 -1.11
C THR A 129 -47.94 2.07 -1.77
N GLU A 130 -47.89 2.08 -3.10
CA GLU A 130 -48.70 2.93 -3.96
C GLU A 130 -49.98 2.16 -4.36
N GLY A 131 -51.15 2.77 -4.14
CA GLY A 131 -52.37 2.50 -4.92
C GLY A 131 -53.48 1.66 -4.29
N ALA A 132 -54.60 2.31 -3.96
CA ALA A 132 -55.94 1.77 -4.20
C ALA A 132 -56.97 2.92 -4.40
N VAL A 133 -57.32 3.13 -5.67
CA VAL A 133 -58.45 3.91 -6.23
C VAL A 133 -59.77 3.14 -5.92
N THR A 134 -60.91 3.70 -5.51
CA THR A 134 -62.07 4.32 -6.25
C THR A 134 -63.25 4.26 -5.24
N GLY A 135 -64.16 5.23 -5.06
CA GLY A 135 -65.30 5.53 -5.93
C GLY A 135 -66.66 5.09 -5.34
N ALA A 136 -67.58 6.06 -5.19
CA ALA A 136 -69.07 6.02 -5.25
C ALA A 136 -69.94 5.49 -4.07
N GLY A 137 -70.78 6.41 -3.54
CA GLY A 137 -72.24 6.31 -3.62
C GLY A 137 -73.04 6.01 -2.33
N LYS A 138 -73.66 7.03 -1.72
CA LYS A 138 -75.09 7.44 -1.85
C LYS A 138 -75.41 8.56 -0.86
#